data_AF-A0A428J347-F1
#
_entry.id   AF-A0A428J347-F1
#
_cell.length_a   1.000
_cell.length_b   1.000
_cell.length_c   1.000
_cell.angle_alpha   90.00
_cell.angle_beta   90.00
_cell.angle_gamma   90.00
#
_symmetry.space_group_name_H-M   'P 1'
#
loop_
_entity.id
_entity.type
_entity.pdbx_description
1 polymer ?
#
loop_
_entity_poly.entity_id
_entity_poly.type
_entity_poly.pdbx_seq_one_letter_code
_entity_poly.pdbx_strand_id
1 'polypeptide(L)'
;MSEHSKSIEIYGQCVDDFEVSPFESVDMLHRRSTLEKAIQELNYEERMKLLSYDMQLIKNAKNMAKHIGEIYDFSLSEEPLSQWWWHLDKVANGNISFHLSPELESDVAI
;
A
#
# COMPACT_ATOMS: atom_id res chain seq x y z
N MET A 1 3.39 -21.72 3.61
CA MET A 1 3.27 -20.30 3.23
C MET A 1 4.23 -19.52 4.13
N SER A 2 5.00 -18.59 3.59
CA SER A 2 5.86 -17.70 4.39
C SER A 2 4.98 -16.71 5.19
N GLU A 3 5.54 -16.10 6.23
CA GLU A 3 4.87 -15.00 6.96
C GLU A 3 4.56 -13.82 6.03
N HIS A 4 5.47 -13.51 5.10
CA HIS A 4 5.30 -12.47 4.08
C HIS A 4 4.13 -12.74 3.16
N SER A 5 4.02 -13.97 2.63
CA SER A 5 2.89 -14.39 1.79
C SER A 5 1.57 -14.17 2.52
N LYS A 6 1.45 -14.61 3.78
CA LYS A 6 0.22 -14.41 4.57
C LYS A 6 -0.11 -12.92 4.74
N SER A 7 0.90 -12.10 4.98
CA SER A 7 0.71 -10.65 5.11
C SER A 7 0.24 -10.00 3.80
N ILE A 8 0.78 -10.44 2.67
CA ILE A 8 0.36 -9.98 1.33
C ILE A 8 -1.10 -10.38 1.03
N GLU A 9 -1.52 -11.59 1.41
CA GLU A 9 -2.93 -12.02 1.25
C GLU A 9 -3.88 -11.19 2.09
N ILE A 10 -3.55 -10.94 3.37
CA ILE A 10 -4.39 -10.13 4.25
C ILE A 10 -4.50 -8.72 3.71
N TYR A 11 -3.38 -8.12 3.27
CA TYR A 11 -3.39 -6.83 2.59
C TYR A 11 -4.34 -6.87 1.39
N GLY A 12 -4.20 -7.87 0.52
CA GLY A 12 -5.03 -8.03 -0.67
C GLY A 12 -6.52 -8.27 -0.42
N GLN A 13 -6.90 -8.80 0.74
CA GLN A 13 -8.30 -8.95 1.15
C GLN A 13 -8.94 -7.64 1.61
N CYS A 14 -8.14 -6.65 2.01
CA CYS A 14 -8.63 -5.39 2.55
C CYS A 14 -8.64 -4.25 1.52
N VAL A 15 -7.84 -4.31 0.45
CA VAL A 15 -7.69 -3.19 -0.52
C VAL A 15 -8.96 -2.82 -1.29
N ASP A 16 -9.96 -3.69 -1.30
CA ASP A 16 -11.27 -3.50 -1.92
C ASP A 16 -12.47 -3.82 -1.00
N ASP A 17 -12.21 -4.10 0.27
CA ASP A 17 -13.23 -4.32 1.28
C ASP A 17 -13.54 -3.00 2.01
N PHE A 18 -14.76 -2.50 1.83
CA PHE A 18 -15.26 -1.28 2.48
C PHE A 18 -16.28 -1.57 3.59
N GLU A 19 -16.59 -2.84 3.84
CA GLU A 19 -17.50 -3.29 4.90
C GLU A 19 -16.75 -3.53 6.22
N VAL A 20 -15.42 -3.70 6.16
CA VAL A 20 -14.55 -3.67 7.34
C VAL A 20 -14.56 -2.30 8.00
N SER A 21 -14.12 -2.23 9.25
CA SER A 21 -14.02 -0.96 9.95
C SER A 21 -12.86 -0.10 9.39
N PRO A 22 -12.95 1.25 9.47
CA PRO A 22 -11.83 2.12 9.12
C PRO A 22 -10.54 1.80 9.87
N PHE A 23 -10.64 1.27 11.11
CA PHE A 23 -9.47 0.83 11.89
C PHE A 23 -8.75 -0.35 11.25
N GLU A 24 -9.49 -1.32 10.70
CA GLU A 24 -8.92 -2.45 9.97
C GLU A 24 -8.26 -1.98 8.67
N SER A 25 -8.87 -1.02 7.98
CA SER A 25 -8.28 -0.37 6.80
C SER A 25 -7.00 0.42 7.13
N VAL A 26 -6.87 1.00 8.33
CA VAL A 26 -5.60 1.59 8.80
C VAL A 26 -4.57 0.51 9.13
N ASP A 27 -4.96 -0.62 9.73
CA ASP A 27 -4.05 -1.76 9.94
C ASP A 27 -3.51 -2.31 8.60
N MET A 28 -4.35 -2.35 7.56
CA MET A 28 -3.92 -2.68 6.20
C MET A 28 -2.80 -1.75 5.70
N LEU A 29 -2.86 -0.44 5.98
CA LEU A 29 -1.79 0.51 5.62
C LEU A 29 -0.48 0.23 6.39
N HIS A 30 -0.57 -0.05 7.70
CA HIS A 30 0.59 -0.45 8.49
C HIS A 30 1.21 -1.78 8.01
N ARG A 31 0.35 -2.71 7.57
CA ARG A 31 0.79 -3.97 6.98
C ARG A 31 1.55 -3.75 5.68
N ARG A 32 1.10 -2.83 4.82
CA ARG A 32 1.83 -2.43 3.61
C ARG A 32 3.19 -1.78 3.93
N SER A 33 3.26 -0.97 5.00
CA SER A 33 4.53 -0.42 5.51
C SER A 33 5.49 -1.48 6.03
N THR A 34 4.96 -2.54 6.64
CA THR A 34 5.78 -3.67 7.10
C THR A 34 6.34 -4.45 5.90
N LEU A 35 5.53 -4.67 4.87
CA LEU A 35 5.95 -5.31 3.63
C LEU A 35 6.99 -4.50 2.87
N GLU A 36 6.89 -3.17 2.87
CA GLU A 36 7.90 -2.29 2.27
C GLU A 36 9.27 -2.46 2.94
N LYS A 37 9.31 -2.52 4.27
CA LYS A 37 10.56 -2.74 5.02
C LYS A 37 11.20 -4.09 4.68
N ALA A 38 10.38 -5.09 4.32
CA ALA A 38 10.81 -6.43 3.95
C ALA A 38 10.88 -6.64 2.43
N ILE A 39 10.77 -5.60 1.60
CA ILE A 39 10.66 -5.74 0.13
C ILE A 39 11.83 -6.53 -0.50
N GLN A 40 13.02 -6.36 0.08
CA GLN A 40 14.25 -7.06 -0.30
C GLN A 40 14.21 -8.56 -0.01
N GLU A 41 13.41 -8.97 0.98
CA GLU A 41 13.24 -10.37 1.39
C GLU A 41 12.13 -11.08 0.60
N LEU A 42 11.22 -10.31 -0.03
CA LEU A 42 10.17 -10.88 -0.86
C LEU A 42 10.76 -11.53 -2.10
N ASN A 43 10.28 -12.73 -2.41
CA ASN A 43 10.57 -13.36 -3.69
C ASN A 43 9.79 -12.68 -4.83
N TYR A 44 10.12 -13.02 -6.08
CA TYR A 44 9.49 -12.41 -7.26
C TYR A 44 7.96 -12.58 -7.29
N GLU A 45 7.44 -13.75 -6.94
CA GLU A 45 6.00 -14.02 -6.91
C GLU A 45 5.29 -13.17 -5.84
N GLU A 46 5.88 -13.07 -4.65
CA GLU A 46 5.39 -12.21 -3.56
C GLU A 46 5.36 -10.73 -3.98
N ARG A 47 6.42 -10.24 -4.64
CA ARG A 47 6.47 -8.85 -5.15
C ARG A 47 5.42 -8.62 -6.23
N MET A 48 5.27 -9.53 -7.18
CA MET A 48 4.24 -9.43 -8.23
C MET A 48 2.84 -9.39 -7.63
N LYS A 49 2.60 -10.21 -6.61
CA LYS A 49 1.31 -10.24 -5.91
C LYS A 49 1.06 -8.96 -5.13
N LEU A 50 2.04 -8.47 -4.38
CA LEU A 50 1.96 -7.18 -3.69
C LEU A 50 1.67 -6.04 -4.68
N LEU A 51 2.36 -6.00 -5.82
CA LEU A 51 2.12 -5.01 -6.88
C LEU A 51 0.67 -5.06 -7.38
N SER A 52 0.13 -6.27 -7.57
CA SER A 52 -1.24 -6.44 -8.07
C SER A 52 -2.29 -5.92 -7.06
N TYR A 53 -2.02 -6.01 -5.76
CA TYR A 53 -2.87 -5.44 -4.71
C TYR A 53 -2.66 -3.93 -4.58
N ASP A 54 -1.43 -3.44 -4.72
CA ASP A 54 -1.15 -2.00 -4.79
C ASP A 54 -1.94 -1.35 -5.94
N MET A 55 -1.99 -2.00 -7.12
CA MET A 55 -2.81 -1.54 -8.24
C MET A 55 -4.31 -1.50 -7.92
N GLN A 56 -4.81 -2.42 -7.09
CA GLN A 56 -6.21 -2.42 -6.66
C GLN A 56 -6.49 -1.27 -5.68
N LEU A 57 -5.61 -1.08 -4.69
CA LEU A 57 -5.69 0.05 -3.77
C LEU A 57 -5.68 1.39 -4.52
N ILE A 58 -4.86 1.53 -5.55
CA ILE A 58 -4.81 2.75 -6.39
C ILE A 58 -6.12 2.98 -7.13
N LYS A 59 -6.68 1.94 -7.76
CA LYS A 59 -8.00 2.03 -8.41
C LYS A 59 -9.10 2.44 -7.42
N ASN A 60 -8.97 1.98 -6.18
CA ASN A 60 -9.88 2.24 -5.08
C ASN A 60 -9.52 3.47 -4.23
N ALA A 61 -8.46 4.20 -4.57
CA ALA A 61 -7.85 5.19 -3.67
C ALA A 61 -8.85 6.23 -3.17
N LYS A 62 -9.75 6.68 -4.04
CA LYS A 62 -10.81 7.65 -3.65
C LYS A 62 -11.76 7.09 -2.60
N ASN A 63 -12.22 5.86 -2.78
CA ASN A 63 -13.16 5.22 -1.85
C ASN A 63 -12.45 4.87 -0.54
N MET A 64 -11.22 4.35 -0.64
CA MET A 64 -10.43 3.97 0.52
C MET A 64 -9.99 5.20 1.34
N ALA A 65 -9.58 6.29 0.70
CA ALA A 65 -9.28 7.55 1.38
C ALA A 65 -10.51 8.11 2.10
N LYS A 66 -11.69 8.02 1.51
CA LYS A 66 -12.94 8.44 2.17
C LYS A 66 -13.24 7.57 3.39
N HIS A 67 -13.12 6.25 3.26
CA HIS A 67 -13.41 5.29 4.31
C HIS A 67 -12.44 5.43 5.50
N ILE A 68 -11.14 5.43 5.24
CA ILE A 68 -10.09 5.66 6.26
C ILE A 68 -10.19 7.08 6.84
N GLY A 69 -10.60 8.04 6.02
CA GLY A 69 -10.80 9.45 6.38
C GLY A 69 -11.79 9.69 7.54
N GLU A 70 -12.59 8.69 7.90
CA GLU A 70 -13.46 8.74 9.08
C GLU A 70 -12.68 8.80 10.39
N ILE A 71 -11.46 8.25 10.42
CA ILE A 71 -10.61 8.17 11.62
C ILE A 71 -9.18 8.71 11.43
N TYR A 72 -8.76 8.96 10.20
CA TYR A 72 -7.41 9.40 9.86
C TYR A 72 -7.41 10.61 8.93
N ASP A 73 -6.75 11.69 9.34
CA ASP A 73 -6.60 12.89 8.50
C ASP A 73 -5.33 12.79 7.65
N PHE A 74 -5.49 12.43 6.37
CA PHE A 74 -4.39 12.32 5.41
C PHE A 74 -3.59 13.62 5.22
N SER A 75 -4.19 14.80 5.48
CA SER A 75 -3.49 16.07 5.36
C SER A 75 -2.40 16.25 6.44
N LEU A 76 -2.52 15.51 7.53
CA LEU A 76 -1.57 15.50 8.65
C LEU A 76 -0.55 14.35 8.56
N SER A 77 -0.56 13.57 7.48
CA SER A 77 0.38 12.46 7.27
C SER A 77 1.81 12.97 7.14
N GLU A 78 2.68 12.54 8.05
CA GLU A 78 4.13 12.82 8.03
C GLU A 78 4.95 11.67 7.42
N GLU A 79 4.30 10.61 6.97
CA GLU A 79 4.97 9.44 6.38
C GLU A 79 5.67 9.82 5.06
N PRO A 80 6.85 9.25 4.76
CA PRO A 80 7.58 9.57 3.53
C PRO A 80 6.79 9.17 2.28
N LEU A 81 7.00 9.87 1.17
CA LEU A 81 6.31 9.59 -0.10
C LEU A 81 6.60 8.19 -0.67
N SER A 82 7.70 7.54 -0.26
CA SER A 82 7.95 6.12 -0.57
C SER A 82 6.86 5.20 0.00
N GLN A 83 6.14 5.66 1.03
CA GLN A 83 4.96 5.02 1.58
C GLN A 83 3.68 5.72 1.11
N TRP A 84 3.51 5.83 -0.20
CA TRP A 84 2.43 6.58 -0.86
C TRP A 84 1.01 6.19 -0.40
N TRP A 85 0.81 4.98 0.13
CA TRP A 85 -0.48 4.54 0.68
C TRP A 85 -0.89 5.28 1.96
N TRP A 86 0.01 6.02 2.61
CA TRP A 86 -0.34 7.00 3.66
C TRP A 86 -0.77 8.36 3.11
N HIS A 87 -0.87 8.48 1.79
CA HIS A 87 -1.24 9.68 1.04
C HIS A 87 -2.31 9.36 0.01
N LEU A 88 -3.27 8.48 0.33
CA LEU A 88 -4.33 8.05 -0.59
C LEU A 88 -5.21 9.20 -1.08
N ASP A 89 -5.36 10.26 -0.28
CA ASP A 89 -5.99 11.50 -0.70
C ASP A 89 -5.27 12.09 -1.93
N LYS A 90 -3.93 12.13 -1.90
CA LYS A 90 -3.06 12.63 -2.96
C LYS A 90 -2.97 11.67 -4.15
N VAL A 91 -3.16 10.37 -3.92
CA VAL A 91 -3.28 9.39 -5.00
C VAL A 91 -4.63 9.54 -5.71
N ALA A 92 -5.72 9.70 -4.95
CA ALA A 92 -7.08 9.80 -5.47
C ALA A 92 -7.33 11.04 -6.34
N ASN A 93 -6.62 12.13 -6.08
CA ASN A 93 -6.69 13.37 -6.85
C ASN A 93 -5.58 13.50 -7.91
N GLY A 94 -4.72 12.47 -8.06
CA GLY A 94 -3.67 12.44 -9.08
C GLY A 94 -2.48 13.36 -8.80
N ASN A 95 -2.28 13.78 -7.55
CA ASN A 95 -1.21 14.69 -7.14
C ASN A 95 0.13 13.99 -6.86
N ILE A 96 0.16 12.65 -6.83
CA ILE A 96 1.40 11.87 -6.75
C ILE A 96 1.53 11.02 -8.02
N SER A 97 2.69 11.11 -8.66
CA SER A 97 3.13 10.17 -9.68
C SER A 97 4.17 9.24 -9.07
N PHE A 98 3.98 7.93 -9.22
CA PHE A 98 4.94 6.92 -8.76
C PHE A 98 5.00 5.77 -9.76
N HIS A 99 6.16 5.12 -9.83
CA HIS A 99 6.39 3.96 -10.69
C HIS A 99 6.27 2.70 -9.85
N LEU A 100 5.42 1.77 -10.29
CA LEU A 100 5.36 0.43 -9.72
C LEU A 100 6.24 -0.49 -10.56
N SER A 101 7.29 -1.05 -9.96
CA SER A 101 8.14 -2.06 -10.58
C SER A 101 8.30 -3.27 -9.64
N PRO A 102 8.22 -4.50 -10.15
CA PRO A 102 8.60 -5.70 -9.39
C PRO A 102 10.12 -5.81 -9.21
N GLU A 103 10.89 -5.08 -10.02
CA GLU A 103 12.34 -5.00 -9.91
C GLU A 103 12.70 -3.95 -8.88
N LEU A 104 13.60 -4.32 -7.98
CA LEU A 104 14.25 -3.33 -7.14
C LEU A 104 15.15 -2.52 -8.06
N GLU A 105 15.04 -1.19 -8.05
CA GLU A 105 16.10 -0.35 -8.61
C GLU A 105 17.38 -0.75 -7.88
N SER A 106 18.24 -1.50 -8.56
CA SER A 106 19.62 -1.62 -8.11
C SER A 106 20.17 -0.21 -8.19
N ASP A 107 20.62 0.34 -7.08
CA ASP A 107 21.48 1.53 -7.08
C ASP A 107 22.70 1.23 -7.95
N VAL A 108 22.59 1.49 -9.26
CA VAL A 108 23.75 1.56 -10.14
C VAL A 108 24.35 2.91 -9.85
N ALA A 109 25.22 2.92 -8.83
CA ALA A 109 26.23 3.95 -8.70
C ALA A 109 27.05 3.97 -10.00
N ILE A 110 26.91 5.06 -10.77
CA ILE A 110 27.85 5.44 -11.83
C ILE A 110 29.00 6.23 -11.18
#